data_AF-A0A846H5D5-F1
#
_entry.id   AF-A0A846H5D5-F1
#
_cell.length_a   1.000
_cell.length_b   1.000
_cell.length_c   1.000
_cell.angle_alpha   90.00
_cell.angle_beta   90.00
_cell.angle_gamma   90.00
#
_symmetry.space_group_name_H-M   'P 1'
#
loop_
_entity.id
_entity.type
_entity.pdbx_description
1 polymer ?
#
loop_
_entity_poly.entity_id
_entity_poly.type
_entity_poly.pdbx_seq_one_letter_code
_entity_poly.pdbx_strand_id
1 'polypeptide(L)'
;MLGRVLISGLIGAAVTVATSYGIASFPCGLASTGADVVCHARTFGKVLDNWKFGFIIGGLVGLVGFSRHQRIPRLQPVHLSATSLIILGIHLAGTQSNTYETANNNLSFGLSNNSSQYSPQMQAFLATIRWAETGTSGSESYRKLVFKGNFDNFSTHPLIKQCAPINGRRVCSTAAGAYQMLDKSWYDLQPKLQLEDFSPRSQDKMAVEYIRRNNALSDIEAGNFDTAACKVGRVWASLVCNDYSQNPKTLEQLRKHYQQELLAIRK
;
A
#
# COMPACT_ATOMS: atom_id res chain seq x y z
N MET A 1 -63.72 42.04 31.26
CA MET A 1 -63.54 43.12 30.27
C MET A 1 -62.85 42.49 29.06
N LEU A 2 -63.63 42.18 28.02
CA LEU A 2 -63.66 42.94 26.75
C LEU A 2 -62.25 43.11 26.16
N GLY A 3 -61.91 42.67 24.95
CA GLY A 3 -62.69 42.13 23.85
C GLY A 3 -61.92 42.37 22.53
N ARG A 4 -61.86 41.32 21.68
CA ARG A 4 -61.92 41.25 20.20
C ARG A 4 -61.26 42.39 19.36
N VAL A 5 -60.51 42.11 18.28
CA VAL A 5 -60.97 41.88 16.87
C VAL A 5 -59.67 41.91 16.01
N LEU A 6 -59.23 40.84 15.31
CA LEU A 6 -59.50 40.42 13.89
C LEU A 6 -58.81 41.37 12.84
N ILE A 7 -58.16 41.00 11.71
CA ILE A 7 -58.31 39.91 10.72
C ILE A 7 -57.15 39.95 9.65
N SER A 8 -56.79 38.74 9.12
CA SER A 8 -56.26 38.29 7.78
C SER A 8 -55.10 38.98 7.02
N GLY A 9 -54.28 38.32 6.18
CA GLY A 9 -54.22 36.94 5.63
C GLY A 9 -52.81 36.68 5.00
N LEU A 10 -52.22 35.49 5.01
CA LEU A 10 -52.41 34.28 4.17
C LEU A 10 -52.16 34.45 2.65
N ILE A 11 -51.05 33.85 2.16
CA ILE A 11 -50.78 33.05 0.94
C ILE A 11 -49.26 32.73 1.02
N GLY A 12 -48.69 31.54 0.86
CA GLY A 12 -49.11 30.20 0.46
C GLY A 12 -47.85 29.30 0.50
N ALA A 13 -48.04 28.00 0.70
CA ALA A 13 -47.03 27.01 1.07
C ALA A 13 -46.42 26.21 -0.12
N ALA A 14 -45.57 25.24 0.24
CA ALA A 14 -45.13 24.02 -0.48
C ALA A 14 -43.81 24.14 -1.28
N VAL A 15 -42.69 23.56 -0.84
CA VAL A 15 -42.28 22.13 -0.87
C VAL A 15 -42.10 21.63 -2.32
N THR A 16 -40.88 21.17 -2.69
CA THR A 16 -40.57 19.75 -3.02
C THR A 16 -39.09 19.60 -3.44
N VAL A 17 -38.56 18.45 -3.04
CA VAL A 17 -37.28 17.79 -3.29
C VAL A 17 -37.03 17.44 -4.78
N ALA A 18 -35.77 17.14 -5.11
CA ALA A 18 -35.29 16.47 -6.33
C ALA A 18 -35.19 17.40 -7.56
N THR A 19 -34.18 17.34 -8.42
CA THR A 19 -33.27 16.25 -8.80
C THR A 19 -32.01 16.87 -9.40
N SER A 20 -30.87 16.28 -9.07
CA SER A 20 -29.71 16.14 -9.95
C SER A 20 -30.11 15.91 -11.40
N TYR A 21 -29.65 16.71 -12.37
CA TYR A 21 -29.29 16.31 -13.74
C TYR A 21 -28.69 17.52 -14.46
N GLY A 22 -27.36 17.56 -14.56
CA GLY A 22 -26.62 18.49 -15.40
C GLY A 22 -25.73 17.72 -16.36
N ILE A 23 -26.37 16.99 -17.29
CA ILE A 23 -25.69 16.42 -18.46
C ILE A 23 -25.28 17.60 -19.35
N ALA A 24 -23.97 17.74 -19.57
CA ALA A 24 -23.45 18.61 -20.62
C ALA A 24 -23.73 17.94 -21.98
N SER A 25 -24.78 18.41 -22.66
CA SER A 25 -25.06 18.08 -24.05
C SER A 25 -24.14 18.89 -24.96
N PHE A 26 -23.20 18.23 -25.63
CA PHE A 26 -22.51 18.82 -26.78
C PHE A 26 -23.36 18.61 -28.05
N PRO A 27 -23.49 19.61 -28.94
CA PRO A 27 -24.26 19.48 -30.16
C PRO A 27 -23.50 18.63 -31.18
N CYS A 28 -24.11 17.53 -31.62
CA CYS A 28 -23.72 16.84 -32.85
C CYS A 28 -24.16 17.71 -34.05
N GLY A 29 -23.20 18.30 -34.74
CA GLY A 29 -23.39 18.91 -36.05
C GLY A 29 -22.90 17.97 -37.14
N LEU A 30 -23.76 17.77 -38.15
CA LEU A 30 -23.53 17.19 -39.48
C LEU A 30 -23.73 15.67 -39.63
N ALA A 31 -24.96 15.37 -40.04
CA ALA A 31 -25.37 14.13 -40.69
C ALA A 31 -24.70 13.98 -42.06
N SER A 32 -24.18 12.78 -42.33
CA SER A 32 -24.09 12.22 -43.68
C SER A 32 -24.99 10.99 -43.71
N THR A 33 -25.83 10.93 -44.73
CA THR A 33 -26.95 10.00 -44.92
C THR A 33 -26.51 8.54 -45.11
N GLY A 34 -27.12 7.63 -44.34
CA GLY A 34 -27.26 6.21 -44.72
C GLY A 34 -26.39 5.21 -43.95
N ALA A 35 -26.81 4.82 -42.74
CA ALA A 35 -26.71 3.46 -42.18
C ALA A 35 -27.22 3.43 -40.72
N ASP A 36 -27.83 2.31 -40.35
CA ASP A 36 -28.56 2.04 -39.10
C ASP A 36 -27.79 2.25 -37.78
N VAL A 37 -28.57 2.53 -36.75
CA VAL A 37 -28.22 2.94 -35.38
C VAL A 37 -27.82 1.76 -34.50
N VAL A 38 -26.61 1.74 -33.94
CA VAL A 38 -26.31 1.41 -32.51
C VAL A 38 -24.93 2.01 -32.13
N CYS A 39 -24.89 3.09 -31.35
CA CYS A 39 -23.67 3.52 -30.65
C CYS A 39 -23.70 3.01 -29.20
N HIS A 40 -22.92 1.98 -28.92
CA HIS A 40 -22.67 1.47 -27.57
C HIS A 40 -21.76 2.43 -26.80
N ALA A 41 -22.26 3.04 -25.72
CA ALA A 41 -21.43 3.70 -24.73
C ALA A 41 -20.67 2.64 -23.91
N ARG A 42 -19.33 2.72 -23.87
CA ARG A 42 -18.49 2.02 -22.90
C ARG A 42 -17.56 2.99 -22.16
N THR A 43 -17.89 3.18 -20.89
CA THR A 43 -16.99 3.16 -19.73
C THR A 43 -15.98 4.29 -19.55
N PHE A 44 -16.39 5.27 -18.73
CA PHE A 44 -15.51 6.08 -17.88
C PHE A 44 -14.91 5.23 -16.76
N GLY A 45 -13.59 5.31 -16.55
CA GLY A 45 -12.92 4.62 -15.45
C GLY A 45 -11.39 4.65 -15.51
N LYS A 46 -10.79 5.82 -15.75
CA LYS A 46 -9.36 6.08 -15.54
C LYS A 46 -9.15 7.55 -15.19
N VAL A 47 -9.46 7.96 -13.97
CA VAL A 47 -8.98 9.23 -13.40
C VAL A 47 -8.85 9.04 -11.88
N LEU A 48 -7.79 9.60 -11.31
CA LEU A 48 -7.44 9.71 -9.88
C LEU A 48 -6.44 8.67 -9.34
N ASP A 49 -5.22 8.72 -9.89
CA ASP A 49 -4.00 8.64 -9.07
C ASP A 49 -3.04 9.73 -9.58
N ASN A 50 -2.95 10.84 -8.85
CA ASN A 50 -1.78 11.75 -8.81
C ASN A 50 -2.13 13.03 -8.04
N TRP A 51 -2.11 12.94 -6.71
CA TRP A 51 -2.00 14.12 -5.85
C TRP A 51 -0.89 13.88 -4.84
N LYS A 52 0.28 14.46 -5.12
CA LYS A 52 1.21 15.12 -4.20
C LYS A 52 2.61 15.17 -4.82
N PHE A 53 2.85 16.17 -5.65
CA PHE A 53 4.18 16.73 -5.86
C PHE A 53 4.12 18.25 -5.80
N GLY A 54 4.87 18.81 -4.85
CA GLY A 54 5.70 20.00 -5.03
C GLY A 54 4.99 21.34 -5.20
N PHE A 55 4.98 22.11 -4.12
CA PHE A 55 4.62 23.53 -4.08
C PHE A 55 5.33 24.38 -5.14
N ILE A 56 4.56 25.31 -5.69
CA ILE A 56 4.93 26.30 -6.72
C ILE A 56 5.94 27.32 -6.18
N ILE A 57 6.98 27.56 -6.99
CA ILE A 57 7.96 28.64 -6.86
C ILE A 57 7.34 29.99 -7.24
N GLY A 58 7.61 31.01 -6.41
CA GLY A 58 7.94 32.37 -6.86
C GLY A 58 6.79 33.30 -7.21
N GLY A 59 6.10 33.82 -6.19
CA GLY A 59 5.24 35.00 -6.32
C GLY A 59 6.05 36.30 -6.49
N LEU A 60 5.64 37.07 -7.48
CA LEU A 60 6.10 38.39 -7.94
C LEU A 60 6.54 39.38 -6.83
N VAL A 61 7.76 39.91 -7.01
CA VAL A 61 8.33 41.06 -6.29
C VAL A 61 7.69 42.36 -6.78
N GLY A 62 7.23 43.17 -5.82
CA GLY A 62 6.58 44.45 -6.02
C GLY A 62 7.49 45.57 -6.52
N LEU A 63 6.86 46.48 -7.25
CA LEU A 63 7.37 47.70 -7.86
C LEU A 63 7.81 48.77 -6.83
N VAL A 64 8.65 49.67 -7.36
CA VAL A 64 9.04 51.03 -6.90
C VAL A 64 10.31 51.12 -6.06
N GLY A 65 11.43 51.39 -6.76
CA GLY A 65 12.66 51.94 -6.19
C GLY A 65 12.79 53.44 -6.43
N PHE A 66 13.61 54.04 -5.56
CA PHE A 66 14.28 55.36 -5.59
C PHE A 66 13.58 56.59 -4.97
N SER A 67 14.01 56.96 -3.75
CA SER A 67 15.07 57.99 -3.59
C SER A 67 15.49 58.26 -2.12
N ARG A 68 16.82 58.40 -1.96
CA ARG A 68 17.62 59.15 -0.95
C ARG A 68 17.72 58.71 0.52
N HIS A 69 18.98 58.52 0.91
CA HIS A 69 19.54 58.45 2.26
C HIS A 69 19.45 59.77 3.05
N GLN A 70 19.21 59.70 4.38
CA GLN A 70 19.99 60.42 5.42
C GLN A 70 19.65 60.02 6.88
N ARG A 71 20.67 59.46 7.56
CA ARG A 71 21.20 59.56 8.95
C ARG A 71 20.41 60.07 10.20
N ILE A 72 20.41 59.19 11.24
CA ILE A 72 20.69 59.33 12.72
C ILE A 72 19.64 60.11 13.61
N PRO A 73 19.61 60.01 14.97
CA PRO A 73 19.04 58.97 15.87
C PRO A 73 18.04 59.50 16.96
N ARG A 74 17.63 58.57 17.84
CA ARG A 74 17.27 58.72 19.28
C ARG A 74 15.82 58.99 19.70
N LEU A 75 15.45 58.18 20.71
CA LEU A 75 14.52 58.35 21.84
C LEU A 75 13.08 57.78 21.74
N GLN A 76 12.78 56.99 22.79
CA GLN A 76 11.65 56.08 23.09
C GLN A 76 10.49 56.84 23.79
N PRO A 77 9.51 56.20 24.49
CA PRO A 77 8.97 54.81 24.51
C PRO A 77 7.44 54.84 24.16
N VAL A 78 6.65 53.76 24.08
CA VAL A 78 6.08 52.96 25.19
C VAL A 78 5.23 51.80 24.65
N HIS A 79 5.25 50.69 25.42
CA HIS A 79 4.26 49.60 25.53
C HIS A 79 3.95 48.72 24.31
N LEU A 80 4.67 47.59 24.20
CA LEU A 80 4.08 46.33 23.76
C LEU A 80 4.46 45.22 24.75
N SER A 81 3.39 44.65 25.33
CA SER A 81 3.30 43.45 26.17
C SER A 81 4.09 42.26 25.61
N ALA A 82 4.91 41.60 26.43
CA ALA A 82 4.58 40.32 27.10
C ALA A 82 3.94 39.31 26.12
N THR A 83 4.56 38.20 25.70
CA THR A 83 5.42 37.25 26.40
C THR A 83 6.10 36.35 25.36
N SER A 84 7.42 36.21 25.40
CA SER A 84 8.07 35.01 24.85
C SER A 84 9.43 34.82 25.52
N LEU A 85 9.78 33.55 25.69
CA LEU A 85 10.97 32.97 26.32
C LEU A 85 10.85 32.56 27.79
N ILE A 86 11.83 31.71 28.12
CA ILE A 86 12.25 31.19 29.43
C ILE A 86 11.48 29.86 29.72
N ILE A 87 12.08 28.66 29.83
CA ILE A 87 13.43 28.27 30.29
C ILE A 87 13.90 26.94 29.65
N LEU A 88 15.15 26.96 29.19
CA LEU A 88 16.08 25.82 29.12
C LEU A 88 16.85 25.77 30.45
N GLY A 89 16.98 24.59 31.06
CA GLY A 89 17.98 24.33 32.11
C GLY A 89 17.42 24.07 33.50
N ILE A 90 17.24 22.79 33.84
CA ILE A 90 17.15 22.34 35.24
C ILE A 90 18.52 21.78 35.61
N HIS A 91 19.24 22.54 36.43
CA HIS A 91 20.37 22.06 37.24
C HIS A 91 20.14 22.51 38.68
N LEU A 92 20.15 21.52 39.58
CA LEU A 92 20.36 21.58 41.03
C LEU A 92 19.50 22.59 41.84
N ALA A 93 18.43 22.08 42.45
CA ALA A 93 18.15 22.23 43.89
C ALA A 93 16.87 21.46 44.24
N GLY A 94 16.91 20.72 45.35
CA GLY A 94 15.93 19.71 45.69
C GLY A 94 14.51 20.23 45.98
N THR A 95 13.54 19.48 45.49
CA THR A 95 12.21 19.35 46.09
C THR A 95 11.81 17.89 45.96
N GLN A 96 11.35 17.32 47.08
CA GLN A 96 10.95 15.93 47.27
C GLN A 96 10.08 15.42 46.11
N SER A 97 10.59 14.44 45.37
CA SER A 97 9.81 13.71 44.37
C SER A 97 9.08 12.56 45.06
N ASN A 98 7.76 12.64 45.02
CA ASN A 98 6.85 11.53 45.26
C ASN A 98 7.40 10.24 44.62
N THR A 99 7.43 9.18 45.42
CA THR A 99 7.67 7.81 44.98
C THR A 99 6.57 7.40 43.99
N TYR A 100 6.82 7.63 42.72
CA TYR A 100 6.23 6.84 41.66
C TYR A 100 7.27 5.79 41.30
N GLU A 101 7.03 4.57 41.78
CA GLU A 101 7.68 3.37 41.29
C GLU A 101 7.45 3.33 39.77
N THR A 102 8.43 3.85 39.04
CA THR A 102 8.55 3.55 37.62
C THR A 102 8.96 2.09 37.63
N ALA A 103 7.99 1.20 37.38
CA ALA A 103 8.25 -0.19 37.11
C ALA A 103 9.27 -0.22 35.97
N ASN A 104 10.54 -0.39 36.34
CA ASN A 104 11.57 -0.89 35.48
C ASN A 104 11.10 -2.28 35.07
N ASN A 105 10.26 -2.33 34.05
CA ASN A 105 10.15 -3.50 33.20
C ASN A 105 11.49 -3.57 32.47
N ASN A 106 12.52 -4.00 33.21
CA ASN A 106 13.53 -4.89 32.67
C ASN A 106 12.77 -6.13 32.23
N LEU A 107 12.08 -6.00 31.10
CA LEU A 107 11.68 -7.12 30.29
C LEU A 107 13.02 -7.65 29.80
N SER A 108 13.60 -8.51 30.62
CA SER A 108 14.56 -9.51 30.19
C SER A 108 13.96 -10.14 28.95
N PHE A 109 14.39 -9.64 27.79
CA PHE A 109 14.14 -10.25 26.49
C PHE A 109 14.89 -11.57 26.54
N GLY A 110 14.22 -12.56 27.13
CA GLY A 110 14.62 -13.94 27.10
C GLY A 110 14.75 -14.31 25.64
N LEU A 111 15.99 -14.47 25.20
CA LEU A 111 16.36 -15.11 23.96
C LEU A 111 15.83 -16.55 24.01
N SER A 112 14.61 -16.72 23.51
CA SER A 112 14.07 -17.91 22.88
C SER A 112 12.55 -17.79 22.86
N ASN A 113 12.00 -17.43 21.72
CA ASN A 113 10.82 -18.12 21.20
C ASN A 113 10.75 -17.87 19.70
N ASN A 114 10.74 -18.97 18.96
CA ASN A 114 10.64 -19.05 17.52
C ASN A 114 9.22 -18.64 17.07
N SER A 115 8.74 -17.47 17.50
CA SER A 115 7.47 -16.93 17.07
C SER A 115 7.65 -16.43 15.64
N SER A 116 7.04 -17.13 14.69
CA SER A 116 6.92 -16.65 13.32
C SER A 116 6.49 -15.18 13.31
N GLN A 117 7.18 -14.34 12.53
CA GLN A 117 6.92 -12.90 12.44
C GLN A 117 5.50 -12.56 11.90
N TYR A 118 4.79 -13.53 11.34
CA TYR A 118 3.52 -13.34 10.63
C TYR A 118 2.36 -14.11 11.28
N SER A 119 1.12 -13.65 11.04
CA SER A 119 -0.09 -14.35 11.49
C SER A 119 -0.16 -15.79 10.92
N PRO A 120 -0.88 -16.72 11.56
CA PRO A 120 -1.10 -18.06 11.00
C PRO A 120 -1.67 -18.03 9.57
N GLN A 121 -2.55 -17.07 9.28
CA GLN A 121 -3.13 -16.85 7.96
C GLN A 121 -2.05 -16.49 6.94
N MET A 122 -1.21 -15.51 7.27
CA MET A 122 -0.12 -15.10 6.39
C MET A 122 0.89 -16.23 6.19
N GLN A 123 1.26 -16.96 7.25
CA GLN A 123 2.17 -18.10 7.14
C GLN A 123 1.63 -19.19 6.23
N ALA A 124 0.35 -19.57 6.39
CA ALA A 124 -0.31 -20.55 5.54
C ALA A 124 -0.41 -20.06 4.09
N PHE A 125 -0.65 -18.77 3.88
CA PHE A 125 -0.70 -18.17 2.54
C PHE A 125 0.67 -18.21 1.86
N LEU A 126 1.72 -17.80 2.58
CA LEU A 126 3.11 -17.90 2.11
C LEU A 126 3.50 -19.35 1.81
N ALA A 127 3.17 -20.31 2.68
CA ALA A 127 3.36 -21.74 2.42
C ALA A 127 2.68 -22.21 1.13
N THR A 128 1.46 -21.71 0.88
CA THR A 128 0.71 -22.03 -0.34
C THR A 128 1.35 -21.49 -1.60
N ILE A 129 1.88 -20.28 -1.59
CA ILE A 129 2.65 -19.74 -2.72
C ILE A 129 3.89 -20.60 -2.97
N ARG A 130 4.64 -20.94 -1.90
CA ARG A 130 5.85 -21.78 -2.01
C ARG A 130 5.55 -23.13 -2.64
N TRP A 131 4.48 -23.77 -2.21
CA TRP A 131 4.02 -25.02 -2.80
C TRP A 131 3.60 -24.86 -4.26
N ALA A 132 2.84 -23.82 -4.60
CA ALA A 132 2.36 -23.60 -5.95
C ALA A 132 3.52 -23.35 -6.95
N GLU A 133 4.55 -22.60 -6.51
CA GLU A 133 5.71 -22.24 -7.32
C GLU A 133 6.79 -23.34 -7.39
N THR A 134 7.03 -24.06 -6.29
CA THR A 134 8.17 -24.99 -6.19
C THR A 134 7.78 -26.46 -6.03
N GLY A 135 6.50 -26.75 -5.83
CA GLY A 135 5.98 -28.08 -5.51
C GLY A 135 6.13 -28.48 -4.03
N THR A 136 6.73 -27.65 -3.18
CA THR A 136 6.91 -27.90 -1.74
C THR A 136 6.76 -26.63 -0.91
N SER A 137 6.19 -26.73 0.29
CA SER A 137 6.10 -25.64 1.28
C SER A 137 7.21 -25.67 2.33
N GLY A 138 8.08 -26.71 2.32
CA GLY A 138 9.16 -26.89 3.28
C GLY A 138 10.34 -25.94 3.08
N SER A 139 11.34 -26.02 3.96
CA SER A 139 12.57 -25.20 3.90
C SER A 139 13.37 -25.39 2.59
N GLU A 140 13.21 -26.55 1.94
CA GLU A 140 13.75 -26.85 0.62
C GLU A 140 13.34 -25.86 -0.46
N SER A 141 12.17 -25.22 -0.33
CA SER A 141 11.65 -24.26 -1.32
C SER A 141 12.57 -23.04 -1.48
N TYR A 142 13.18 -22.57 -0.39
CA TYR A 142 14.00 -21.34 -0.37
C TYR A 142 15.27 -21.40 -1.20
N ARG A 143 15.71 -22.60 -1.59
CA ARG A 143 16.91 -22.82 -2.40
C ARG A 143 16.62 -23.17 -3.85
N LYS A 144 15.35 -23.25 -4.27
CA LYS A 144 14.98 -23.74 -5.61
C LYS A 144 15.37 -22.76 -6.71
N LEU A 145 15.92 -23.27 -7.81
CA LEU A 145 16.04 -22.53 -9.07
C LEU A 145 14.88 -22.91 -10.00
N VAL A 146 14.52 -22.00 -10.89
CA VAL A 146 13.50 -22.24 -11.91
C VAL A 146 13.83 -23.46 -12.78
N PHE A 147 12.83 -24.26 -13.13
CA PHE A 147 12.99 -25.54 -13.84
C PHE A 147 13.73 -26.62 -13.04
N LYS A 148 15.04 -26.48 -12.79
CA LYS A 148 15.85 -27.52 -12.12
C LYS A 148 17.06 -26.93 -11.39
N GLY A 149 17.31 -27.49 -10.21
CA GLY A 149 18.51 -27.24 -9.42
C GLY A 149 18.19 -26.48 -8.14
N ASN A 150 19.22 -26.31 -7.32
CA ASN A 150 19.18 -25.53 -6.10
C ASN A 150 20.40 -24.59 -6.06
N PHE A 151 20.36 -23.59 -5.18
CA PHE A 151 21.50 -22.76 -4.81
C PHE A 151 21.71 -22.79 -3.29
N ASP A 152 22.96 -22.66 -2.85
CA ASP A 152 23.31 -22.77 -1.42
C ASP A 152 23.87 -21.47 -0.83
N ASN A 153 24.20 -20.48 -1.68
CA ASN A 153 24.66 -19.17 -1.23
C ASN A 153 23.48 -18.19 -1.17
N PHE A 154 23.11 -17.80 0.05
CA PHE A 154 22.03 -16.87 0.32
C PHE A 154 22.47 -15.40 0.45
N SER A 155 23.76 -15.08 0.33
CA SER A 155 24.25 -13.69 0.49
C SER A 155 23.63 -12.69 -0.51
N THR A 156 23.14 -13.17 -1.64
CA THR A 156 22.40 -12.39 -2.64
C THR A 156 21.53 -13.32 -3.48
N HIS A 157 20.63 -12.74 -4.28
CA HIS A 157 19.91 -13.51 -5.28
C HIS A 157 20.92 -14.21 -6.22
N PRO A 158 20.73 -15.49 -6.59
CA PRO A 158 21.77 -16.26 -7.28
C PRO A 158 22.07 -15.75 -8.71
N LEU A 159 21.16 -15.00 -9.32
CA LEU A 159 21.29 -14.42 -10.68
C LEU A 159 21.57 -15.48 -11.76
N ILE A 160 21.21 -16.73 -11.51
CA ILE A 160 21.39 -17.83 -12.45
C ILE A 160 20.23 -17.81 -13.46
N LYS A 161 20.54 -17.51 -14.72
CA LYS A 161 19.57 -17.56 -15.82
C LYS A 161 19.49 -18.98 -16.38
N GLN A 162 18.30 -19.57 -16.37
CA GLN A 162 18.04 -20.89 -16.94
C GLN A 162 16.97 -20.79 -18.03
N CYS A 163 16.99 -21.72 -18.98
CA CYS A 163 16.03 -21.74 -20.08
C CYS A 163 15.46 -23.15 -20.26
N ALA A 164 14.16 -23.24 -20.53
CA ALA A 164 13.47 -24.49 -20.84
C ALA A 164 12.46 -24.30 -21.98
N PRO A 165 12.12 -25.36 -22.72
CA PRO A 165 11.02 -25.33 -23.67
C PRO A 165 9.68 -25.31 -22.92
N ILE A 166 8.87 -24.26 -23.13
CA ILE A 166 7.49 -24.13 -22.64
C ILE A 166 6.60 -23.91 -23.87
N ASN A 167 5.60 -24.77 -24.08
CA ASN A 167 4.67 -24.69 -25.21
C ASN A 167 5.38 -24.51 -26.57
N GLY A 168 6.47 -25.26 -26.79
CA GLY A 168 7.25 -25.21 -28.03
C GLY A 168 8.17 -23.99 -28.19
N ARG A 169 8.25 -23.09 -27.20
CA ARG A 169 9.12 -21.91 -27.22
C ARG A 169 10.19 -22.01 -26.14
N ARG A 170 11.42 -21.57 -26.46
CA ARG A 170 12.50 -21.48 -25.47
C ARG A 170 12.26 -20.26 -24.58
N VAL A 171 11.89 -20.49 -23.32
CA VAL A 171 11.67 -19.44 -22.32
C VAL A 171 12.85 -19.44 -21.35
N CYS A 172 13.39 -18.26 -21.06
CA CYS A 172 14.47 -18.09 -20.10
C CYS A 172 14.01 -17.25 -18.91
N SER A 173 14.42 -17.65 -17.70
CA SER A 173 14.07 -16.97 -16.45
C SER A 173 15.26 -16.99 -15.48
N THR A 174 15.28 -16.02 -14.58
CA THR A 174 16.21 -15.90 -13.44
C THR A 174 15.54 -16.27 -12.12
N ALA A 175 14.30 -16.77 -12.17
CA ALA A 175 13.50 -17.06 -11.00
C ALA A 175 14.21 -18.01 -10.01
N ALA A 176 14.26 -17.60 -8.75
CA ALA A 176 14.88 -18.36 -7.68
C ALA A 176 14.16 -18.20 -6.34
N GLY A 177 14.42 -19.15 -5.46
CA GLY A 177 13.89 -19.18 -4.11
C GLY A 177 12.45 -19.66 -4.02
N ALA A 178 11.91 -19.60 -2.81
CA ALA A 178 10.62 -20.20 -2.47
C ALA A 178 9.45 -19.55 -3.20
N TYR A 179 9.62 -18.28 -3.59
CA TYR A 179 8.61 -17.49 -4.29
C TYR A 179 8.99 -17.18 -5.74
N GLN A 180 10.00 -17.88 -6.28
CA GLN A 180 10.48 -17.75 -7.66
C GLN A 180 10.73 -16.28 -8.07
N MET A 181 11.36 -15.52 -7.18
CA MET A 181 11.66 -14.10 -7.38
C MET A 181 12.63 -13.95 -8.55
N LEU A 182 12.39 -12.95 -9.41
CA LEU A 182 13.28 -12.63 -10.53
C LEU A 182 14.44 -11.73 -10.07
N ASP A 183 15.52 -11.70 -10.85
CA ASP A 183 16.62 -10.74 -10.70
C ASP A 183 16.12 -9.28 -10.64
N LYS A 184 15.18 -8.92 -11.51
CA LYS A 184 14.55 -7.58 -11.50
C LYS A 184 13.79 -7.29 -10.20
N SER A 185 13.10 -8.30 -9.66
CA SER A 185 12.39 -8.18 -8.38
C SER A 185 13.35 -7.99 -7.23
N TRP A 186 14.47 -8.72 -7.23
CA TRP A 186 15.53 -8.57 -6.24
C TRP A 186 16.10 -7.15 -6.24
N TYR A 187 16.53 -6.65 -7.41
CA TYR A 187 17.09 -5.29 -7.49
C TYR A 187 16.08 -4.19 -7.17
N ASP A 188 14.78 -4.42 -7.39
CA ASP A 188 13.73 -3.47 -6.97
C ASP A 188 13.54 -3.45 -5.45
N LEU A 189 13.45 -4.63 -4.83
CA LEU A 189 13.01 -4.77 -3.43
C LEU A 189 14.16 -4.73 -2.42
N GLN A 190 15.33 -5.23 -2.76
CA GLN A 190 16.49 -5.27 -1.87
C GLN A 190 16.80 -3.91 -1.23
N PRO A 191 16.93 -2.80 -1.98
CA PRO A 191 17.22 -1.50 -1.37
C PRO A 191 16.00 -0.91 -0.65
N LYS A 192 14.78 -1.16 -1.15
CA LYS A 192 13.53 -0.61 -0.58
C LYS A 192 13.19 -1.22 0.78
N LEU A 193 13.50 -2.51 0.95
CA LEU A 193 13.24 -3.27 2.17
C LEU A 193 14.50 -3.43 3.04
N GLN A 194 15.63 -2.85 2.61
CA GLN A 194 16.93 -2.94 3.29
C GLN A 194 17.30 -4.40 3.58
N LEU A 195 17.19 -5.26 2.57
CA LEU A 195 17.51 -6.68 2.71
C LEU A 195 19.03 -6.87 2.66
N GLU A 196 19.58 -7.47 3.71
CA GLU A 196 21.01 -7.76 3.81
C GLU A 196 21.45 -8.92 2.92
N ASP A 197 20.50 -9.82 2.62
CA ASP A 197 20.76 -11.08 1.93
C ASP A 197 19.48 -11.59 1.23
N PHE A 198 19.59 -12.74 0.56
CA PHE A 198 18.48 -13.48 -0.03
C PHE A 198 18.04 -14.69 0.83
N SER A 199 18.26 -14.65 2.14
CA SER A 199 17.86 -15.70 3.10
C SER A 199 16.35 -15.98 3.07
N PRO A 200 15.88 -17.10 3.66
CA PRO A 200 14.45 -17.40 3.77
C PRO A 200 13.62 -16.22 4.32
N ARG A 201 14.14 -15.53 5.35
CA ARG A 201 13.46 -14.36 5.94
C ARG A 201 13.35 -13.21 4.94
N SER A 202 14.41 -12.93 4.18
CA SER A 202 14.41 -11.87 3.17
C SER A 202 13.47 -12.20 2.01
N GLN A 203 13.42 -13.47 1.58
CA GLN A 203 12.47 -13.95 0.58
C GLN A 203 11.01 -13.79 1.05
N ASP A 204 10.70 -14.13 2.31
CA ASP A 204 9.37 -13.91 2.89
C ASP A 204 8.98 -12.43 2.88
N LYS A 205 9.91 -11.54 3.29
CA LYS A 205 9.67 -10.08 3.26
C LYS A 205 9.37 -9.59 1.84
N MET A 206 10.08 -10.09 0.84
CA MET A 206 9.80 -9.76 -0.57
C MET A 206 8.40 -10.21 -1.00
N ALA A 207 8.00 -11.43 -0.65
CA ALA A 207 6.68 -11.95 -0.96
C ALA A 207 5.57 -11.13 -0.29
N VAL A 208 5.74 -10.81 1.01
CA VAL A 208 4.80 -9.96 1.75
C VAL A 208 4.70 -8.57 1.15
N GLU A 209 5.80 -7.98 0.68
CA GLU A 209 5.76 -6.68 0.00
C GLU A 209 4.99 -6.74 -1.33
N TYR A 210 5.12 -7.81 -2.12
CA TYR A 210 4.27 -8.00 -3.30
C TYR A 210 2.80 -8.18 -2.96
N ILE A 211 2.48 -8.95 -1.91
CA ILE A 211 1.11 -9.10 -1.39
C ILE A 211 0.54 -7.72 -0.99
N ARG A 212 1.34 -6.90 -0.30
CA ARG A 212 0.97 -5.53 0.08
C ARG A 212 0.70 -4.66 -1.13
N ARG A 213 1.60 -4.65 -2.12
CA ARG A 213 1.45 -3.87 -3.37
C ARG A 213 0.20 -4.24 -4.16
N ASN A 214 -0.31 -5.46 -4.01
CA ASN A 214 -1.54 -5.92 -4.66
C ASN A 214 -2.79 -5.85 -3.75
N ASN A 215 -2.71 -5.14 -2.62
CA ASN A 215 -3.83 -4.94 -1.68
C ASN A 215 -4.46 -6.25 -1.17
N ALA A 216 -3.66 -7.30 -0.98
CA ALA A 216 -4.12 -8.62 -0.54
C ALA A 216 -3.93 -8.88 0.96
N LEU A 217 -3.20 -8.01 1.69
CA LEU A 217 -2.95 -8.21 3.13
C LEU A 217 -4.24 -8.33 3.94
N SER A 218 -5.17 -7.38 3.79
CA SER A 218 -6.41 -7.37 4.57
C SER A 218 -7.27 -8.60 4.29
N ASP A 219 -7.28 -9.10 3.06
CA ASP A 219 -8.02 -10.31 2.70
C ASP A 219 -7.40 -11.55 3.32
N ILE A 220 -6.07 -11.65 3.35
CA ILE A 220 -5.36 -12.75 4.01
C ILE A 220 -5.70 -12.77 5.50
N GLU A 221 -5.55 -11.64 6.18
CA GLU A 221 -5.83 -11.55 7.62
C GLU A 221 -7.31 -11.81 7.95
N ALA A 222 -8.23 -11.39 7.08
CA ALA A 222 -9.65 -11.67 7.22
C ALA A 222 -10.05 -13.12 6.85
N GLY A 223 -9.12 -13.92 6.28
CA GLY A 223 -9.41 -15.27 5.82
C GLY A 223 -10.12 -15.35 4.46
N ASN A 224 -10.21 -14.25 3.72
CA ASN A 224 -10.73 -14.15 2.36
C ASN A 224 -9.72 -14.70 1.34
N PHE A 225 -9.37 -15.99 1.45
CA PHE A 225 -8.30 -16.63 0.69
C PHE A 225 -8.45 -16.45 -0.83
N ASP A 226 -9.64 -16.70 -1.36
CA ASP A 226 -9.88 -16.68 -2.80
C ASP A 226 -9.62 -15.30 -3.42
N THR A 227 -10.11 -14.26 -2.75
CA THR A 227 -9.89 -12.86 -3.15
C THR A 227 -8.41 -12.51 -3.09
N ALA A 228 -7.72 -12.88 -2.01
CA ALA A 228 -6.28 -12.66 -1.87
C ALA A 228 -5.49 -13.37 -2.98
N ALA A 229 -5.77 -14.65 -3.23
CA ALA A 229 -5.11 -15.46 -4.26
C ALA A 229 -5.30 -14.85 -5.66
N CYS A 230 -6.50 -14.38 -5.99
CA CYS A 230 -6.74 -13.71 -7.27
C CYS A 230 -6.05 -12.35 -7.38
N LYS A 231 -5.98 -11.56 -6.31
CA LYS A 231 -5.28 -10.27 -6.31
C LYS A 231 -3.79 -10.40 -6.63
N VAL A 232 -3.16 -11.46 -6.16
CA VAL A 232 -1.73 -11.72 -6.41
C VAL A 232 -1.47 -12.63 -7.62
N GLY A 233 -2.50 -13.03 -8.36
CA GLY A 233 -2.41 -13.95 -9.49
C GLY A 233 -1.44 -13.51 -10.60
N ARG A 234 -1.30 -12.19 -10.77
CA ARG A 234 -0.36 -11.58 -11.74
C ARG A 234 1.09 -11.48 -11.25
N VAL A 235 1.34 -11.77 -9.97
CA VAL A 235 2.70 -11.82 -9.43
C VAL A 235 3.29 -13.21 -9.62
N TRP A 236 2.49 -14.24 -9.34
CA TRP A 236 2.90 -15.64 -9.36
C TRP A 236 2.11 -16.40 -10.43
N ALA A 237 2.81 -16.84 -11.47
CA ALA A 237 2.18 -17.49 -12.62
C ALA A 237 1.49 -18.81 -12.26
N SER A 238 1.88 -19.44 -11.15
CA SER A 238 1.24 -20.65 -10.64
C SER A 238 -0.15 -20.44 -10.03
N LEU A 239 -0.53 -19.18 -9.72
CA LEU A 239 -1.80 -18.84 -9.11
C LEU A 239 -2.89 -18.54 -10.15
N VAL A 240 -4.16 -18.55 -9.73
CA VAL A 240 -5.32 -18.23 -10.58
C VAL A 240 -5.41 -16.73 -10.91
N CYS A 241 -6.33 -16.36 -11.80
CA CYS A 241 -6.63 -14.96 -12.14
C CYS A 241 -5.48 -14.21 -12.87
N ASN A 242 -4.67 -14.94 -13.67
CA ASN A 242 -3.75 -14.39 -14.66
C ASN A 242 -4.03 -14.91 -16.08
N ASP A 243 -3.36 -14.32 -17.08
CA ASP A 243 -3.51 -14.59 -18.52
C ASP A 243 -2.25 -15.21 -19.14
N TYR A 244 -1.35 -15.78 -18.32
CA TYR A 244 -0.03 -16.25 -18.78
C TYR A 244 -0.07 -17.55 -19.59
N SER A 245 -1.22 -18.23 -19.67
CA SER A 245 -1.38 -19.50 -20.41
C SER A 245 -0.37 -20.58 -19.98
N GLN A 246 -0.06 -20.63 -18.68
CA GLN A 246 0.92 -21.54 -18.07
C GLN A 246 0.30 -22.62 -17.18
N ASN A 247 -0.99 -22.93 -17.37
CA ASN A 247 -1.74 -23.93 -16.58
C ASN A 247 -1.61 -23.71 -15.06
N PRO A 248 -2.15 -22.60 -14.52
CA PRO A 248 -2.10 -22.33 -13.08
C PRO A 248 -2.82 -23.41 -12.27
N LYS A 249 -2.46 -23.53 -10.98
CA LYS A 249 -3.21 -24.37 -10.04
C LYS A 249 -4.64 -23.88 -9.94
N THR A 250 -5.59 -24.81 -9.77
CA THR A 250 -6.99 -24.42 -9.58
C THR A 250 -7.18 -23.77 -8.21
N LEU A 251 -8.19 -22.91 -8.09
CA LEU A 251 -8.50 -22.26 -6.81
C LEU A 251 -8.82 -23.28 -5.71
N GLU A 252 -9.44 -24.40 -6.06
CA GLU A 252 -9.70 -25.52 -5.15
C GLU A 252 -8.40 -26.16 -4.63
N GLN A 253 -7.42 -26.43 -5.51
CA GLN A 253 -6.12 -26.98 -5.13
C GLN A 253 -5.39 -26.05 -4.16
N LEU A 254 -5.36 -24.76 -4.48
CA LEU A 254 -4.75 -23.73 -3.65
C LEU A 254 -5.41 -23.63 -2.28
N ARG A 255 -6.75 -23.57 -2.25
CA ARG A 255 -7.53 -23.47 -1.01
C ARG A 255 -7.34 -24.69 -0.11
N LYS A 256 -7.35 -25.89 -0.71
CA LYS A 256 -7.12 -27.15 0.01
C LYS A 256 -5.76 -27.14 0.71
N HIS A 257 -4.71 -26.74 0.00
CA HIS A 257 -3.37 -26.69 0.58
C HIS A 257 -3.26 -25.61 1.65
N TYR A 258 -3.81 -24.41 1.42
CA TYR A 258 -3.87 -23.34 2.42
C TYR A 258 -4.54 -23.80 3.73
N GLN A 259 -5.67 -24.50 3.63
CA GLN A 259 -6.37 -25.02 4.81
C GLN A 259 -5.54 -26.07 5.57
N GLN A 260 -4.82 -26.93 4.85
CA GLN A 260 -3.92 -27.93 5.47
C GLN A 260 -2.80 -27.25 6.26
N GLU A 261 -2.13 -26.26 5.67
CA GLU A 261 -1.06 -25.49 6.31
C GLU A 261 -1.60 -24.71 7.52
N LEU A 262 -2.74 -24.04 7.38
CA LEU A 262 -3.36 -23.28 8.47
C LEU A 262 -3.73 -24.16 9.67
N LEU A 263 -4.23 -25.38 9.42
CA LEU A 263 -4.51 -26.35 10.46
C LEU A 263 -3.24 -26.88 11.12
N ALA A 264 -2.16 -27.07 10.36
CA ALA A 264 -0.88 -27.51 10.90
C ALA A 264 -0.24 -26.46 11.81
N ILE A 265 -0.31 -25.18 11.44
CA ILE A 265 0.25 -24.05 12.21
C ILE A 265 -0.51 -23.80 13.52
N ARG A 266 -1.82 -24.12 13.57
CA ARG A 266 -2.67 -23.89 14.74
C ARG A 266 -2.61 -25.01 15.79
N LYS A 267 -1.98 -26.14 15.48
CA LYS A 267 -1.78 -27.27 16.40
C LYS A 267 -0.55 -27.04 17.26
#